data_AF-A0A1S6FNQ6-F1
#
_entry.id   AF-A0A1S6FNQ6-F1
#
_cell.length_a   1.000
_cell.length_b   1.000
_cell.length_c   1.000
_cell.angle_alpha   90.00
_cell.angle_beta   90.00
_cell.angle_gamma   90.00
#
_symmetry.space_group_name_H-M   'P 1'
#
loop_
_entity.id
_entity.type
_entity.pdbx_description
1 polymer ?
#
loop_
_entity_poly.entity_id
_entity_poly.type
_entity_poly.pdbx_seq_one_letter_code
_entity_poly.pdbx_strand_id
1 'polypeptide(L)'
;MSTGYTVVVPHERWPSNAAMQASLDARGYPVALVGGAPDAPFAVGSRGLELRLDGRSLTLVGASAAKVGAAAFARDETNDVLAGMGAAFRARDGDWHFGVGLGSEPREWRAAFLVMAALVQDFGGYGYETQTESHGDNAWAAALIEDAEQFRLQAAATPAAVPQPDLRLADPGGWTQEKTAGVVCVALGGAGLWVSLSTGNLLISAIGVMMVAMGVAVFFIRRKIA
;
A
#
# COMPACT_ATOMS: atom_id res chain seq x y z
N MET A 1 15.62 -5.92 6.43
CA MET A 1 14.36 -6.08 5.66
C MET A 1 13.70 -4.71 5.57
N SER A 2 13.15 -4.29 4.43
CA SER A 2 12.46 -2.99 4.33
C SER A 2 10.96 -3.19 4.61
N THR A 3 10.59 -3.13 5.88
CA THR A 3 9.19 -2.88 6.28
C THR A 3 8.97 -1.38 6.25
N GLY A 4 7.93 -0.92 5.56
CA GLY A 4 7.61 0.51 5.47
C GLY A 4 7.12 1.01 6.81
N TYR A 5 5.97 0.51 7.25
CA TYR A 5 5.32 0.92 8.49
C TYR A 5 5.40 -0.18 9.54
N THR A 6 5.70 0.20 10.77
CA THR A 6 5.82 -0.70 11.92
C THR A 6 5.11 -0.14 13.14
N VAL A 7 4.55 -1.03 13.96
CA VAL A 7 4.14 -0.75 15.34
C VAL A 7 4.80 -1.75 16.28
N VAL A 8 5.40 -1.24 17.36
CA VAL A 8 5.91 -2.07 18.47
C VAL A 8 4.97 -1.96 19.65
N VAL A 9 4.45 -3.08 20.14
CA VAL A 9 3.47 -3.17 21.23
C VAL A 9 4.11 -3.89 22.42
N PRO A 10 3.99 -3.37 23.66
CA PRO A 10 4.46 -4.06 24.84
C PRO A 10 3.91 -5.48 24.96
N HIS A 11 4.74 -6.45 25.38
CA HIS A 11 4.37 -7.86 25.44
C HIS A 11 3.03 -8.10 26.17
N GLU A 12 2.86 -7.46 27.32
CA GLU A 12 1.72 -7.60 28.21
C GLU A 12 0.42 -6.97 27.67
N ARG A 13 0.52 -6.20 26.58
CA ARG A 13 -0.62 -5.53 25.93
C ARG A 13 -0.94 -6.10 24.56
N TRP A 14 -0.24 -7.14 24.11
CA TRP A 14 -0.55 -7.74 22.82
C TRP A 14 -1.96 -8.34 22.81
N PRO A 15 -2.83 -7.97 21.85
CA PRO A 15 -4.22 -8.36 21.88
C PRO A 15 -4.43 -9.84 21.54
N SER A 16 -5.56 -10.39 21.97
CA SER A 16 -6.18 -11.55 21.32
C SER A 16 -6.90 -11.13 20.03
N ASN A 17 -7.28 -12.07 19.18
CA ASN A 17 -8.09 -11.77 17.98
C ASN A 17 -9.41 -11.09 18.36
N ALA A 18 -10.08 -11.54 19.42
CA ALA A 18 -11.32 -10.93 19.90
C ALA A 18 -11.11 -9.50 20.42
N ALA A 19 -10.04 -9.26 21.19
CA ALA A 19 -9.73 -7.93 21.71
C ALA A 19 -9.39 -6.96 20.57
N MET A 20 -8.63 -7.41 19.57
CA MET A 20 -8.31 -6.63 18.39
C MET A 20 -9.58 -6.31 17.59
N GLN A 21 -10.46 -7.29 17.35
CA GLN A 21 -11.74 -7.04 16.67
C GLN A 21 -12.60 -6.04 17.44
N ALA A 22 -12.72 -6.18 18.76
CA ALA A 22 -13.49 -5.26 19.59
C ALA A 22 -12.94 -3.82 19.55
N SER A 23 -11.62 -3.66 19.49
CA SER A 23 -10.97 -2.36 19.29
C SER A 23 -11.32 -1.73 17.93
N LEU A 24 -11.25 -2.51 16.85
CA LEU A 24 -11.64 -2.06 15.51
C LEU A 24 -13.12 -1.64 15.46
N ASP A 25 -14.00 -2.44 16.06
CA ASP A 25 -15.44 -2.18 16.13
C ASP A 25 -15.76 -0.93 16.95
N ALA A 26 -15.16 -0.79 18.13
CA ALA A 26 -15.37 0.36 19.02
C ALA A 26 -14.96 1.69 18.37
N ARG A 27 -13.98 1.65 17.46
CA ARG A 27 -13.51 2.80 16.68
C ARG A 27 -14.33 3.05 15.41
N GLY A 28 -15.28 2.17 15.09
CA GLY A 28 -16.06 2.24 13.85
C GLY A 28 -15.22 2.01 12.60
N TYR A 29 -14.07 1.32 12.71
CA TYR A 29 -13.26 1.00 11.56
C TYR A 29 -13.93 -0.08 10.72
N PRO A 30 -14.00 0.06 9.39
CA PRO A 30 -14.67 -0.91 8.52
C PRO A 30 -13.80 -2.14 8.24
N VAL A 31 -13.07 -2.62 9.25
CA VAL A 31 -12.15 -3.75 9.20
C VAL A 31 -12.67 -4.87 10.10
N ALA A 32 -12.81 -6.06 9.54
CA ALA A 32 -13.12 -7.27 10.28
C ALA A 32 -12.02 -8.32 10.06
N LEU A 33 -11.43 -8.83 11.14
CA LEU A 33 -10.47 -9.92 11.09
C LEU A 33 -11.15 -11.20 10.59
N VAL A 34 -10.44 -11.97 9.77
CA VAL A 34 -10.93 -13.24 9.25
C VAL A 34 -10.08 -14.37 9.81
N GLY A 35 -10.76 -15.33 10.46
CA GLY A 35 -10.12 -16.50 11.04
C GLY A 35 -9.50 -16.24 12.42
N GLY A 36 -8.73 -17.22 12.90
CA GLY A 36 -8.17 -17.23 14.24
C GLY A 36 -9.19 -17.65 15.31
N ALA A 37 -8.71 -18.30 16.37
CA ALA A 37 -9.54 -18.52 17.55
C ALA A 37 -9.69 -17.18 18.30
N PRO A 38 -10.89 -16.84 18.82
CA PRO A 38 -11.13 -15.56 19.50
C PRO A 38 -10.14 -15.28 20.64
N ASP A 39 -9.83 -16.29 21.44
CA ASP A 39 -8.93 -16.18 22.61
C ASP A 39 -7.45 -16.36 22.25
N ALA A 40 -7.13 -16.73 21.00
CA ALA A 40 -5.74 -16.82 20.58
C ALA A 40 -5.13 -15.42 20.43
N PRO A 41 -3.82 -15.27 20.67
CA PRO A 41 -3.10 -14.04 20.36
C PRO A 41 -3.35 -13.60 18.93
N PHE A 42 -3.48 -12.28 18.73
CA PHE A 42 -3.50 -11.69 17.40
C PHE A 42 -2.26 -12.13 16.64
N ALA A 43 -2.47 -12.69 15.45
CA ALA A 43 -1.40 -13.31 14.68
C ALA A 43 -1.59 -13.06 13.19
N VAL A 44 -0.47 -13.00 12.49
CA VAL A 44 -0.43 -12.88 11.03
C VAL A 44 -0.01 -14.23 10.46
N GLY A 45 -0.82 -14.77 9.53
CA GLY A 45 -0.57 -16.06 8.91
C GLY A 45 0.60 -16.00 7.92
N SER A 46 1.04 -17.16 7.43
CA SER A 46 2.16 -17.26 6.48
C SER A 46 1.87 -16.61 5.11
N ARG A 47 0.60 -16.31 4.82
CA ARG A 47 0.16 -15.61 3.60
C ARG A 47 -0.16 -14.13 3.84
N GLY A 48 0.05 -13.63 5.06
CA GLY A 48 -0.36 -12.30 5.48
C GLY A 48 -1.55 -12.31 6.43
N LEU A 49 -2.10 -11.12 6.66
CA LEU A 49 -3.28 -10.93 7.53
C LEU A 49 -4.55 -10.98 6.70
N GLU A 50 -5.41 -11.97 6.97
CA GLU A 50 -6.71 -12.09 6.32
C GLU A 50 -7.75 -11.23 7.06
N LEU A 51 -8.46 -10.38 6.31
CA LEU A 51 -9.47 -9.48 6.85
C LEU A 51 -10.55 -9.16 5.81
N ARG A 52 -11.58 -8.44 6.22
CA ARG A 52 -12.56 -7.79 5.33
C ARG A 52 -12.46 -6.29 5.54
N LEU A 53 -12.38 -5.55 4.43
CA LEU A 53 -12.50 -4.10 4.41
C LEU A 53 -13.80 -3.72 3.70
N ASP A 54 -14.69 -2.99 4.36
CA ASP A 54 -16.04 -2.66 3.88
C ASP A 54 -16.82 -3.92 3.43
N GLY A 55 -16.72 -5.01 4.19
CA GLY A 55 -17.39 -6.29 3.91
C GLY A 55 -16.75 -7.14 2.81
N ARG A 56 -15.73 -6.64 2.10
CA ARG A 56 -15.01 -7.37 1.04
C ARG A 56 -13.72 -7.98 1.57
N SER A 57 -13.49 -9.25 1.28
CA SER A 57 -12.25 -9.94 1.67
C SER A 57 -11.01 -9.27 1.09
N LEU A 58 -9.94 -9.27 1.88
CA LEU A 58 -8.63 -8.72 1.56
C LEU A 58 -7.57 -9.49 2.36
N THR A 59 -6.38 -9.64 1.78
CA THR A 59 -5.23 -10.21 2.47
C THR A 59 -4.09 -9.20 2.44
N LEU A 60 -3.55 -8.83 3.59
CA LEU A 60 -2.34 -8.01 3.66
C LEU A 60 -1.11 -8.90 3.51
N VAL A 61 -0.72 -9.18 2.26
CA VAL A 61 0.35 -10.15 1.94
C VAL A 61 1.70 -9.78 2.55
N GLY A 62 1.97 -8.48 2.70
CA GLY A 62 3.19 -7.96 3.33
C GLY A 62 3.11 -7.77 4.84
N ALA A 63 2.01 -8.15 5.49
CA ALA A 63 1.89 -8.04 6.94
C ALA A 63 2.71 -9.12 7.63
N SER A 64 3.26 -8.79 8.80
CA SER A 64 3.99 -9.70 9.67
C SER A 64 3.75 -9.33 11.12
N ALA A 65 3.78 -10.33 12.00
CA ALA A 65 3.79 -10.13 13.44
C ALA A 65 4.77 -11.11 14.09
N ALA A 66 5.69 -10.61 14.91
CA ALA A 66 6.64 -11.44 15.63
C ALA A 66 7.11 -10.77 16.92
N LYS A 67 7.69 -11.54 17.83
CA LYS A 67 8.32 -10.99 19.02
C LYS A 67 9.67 -10.33 18.69
N VAL A 68 9.90 -9.15 19.26
CA VAL A 68 11.20 -8.50 19.34
C VAL A 68 12.16 -9.40 20.10
N GLY A 69 13.38 -9.55 19.57
CA GLY A 69 14.39 -10.51 20.03
C GLY A 69 14.33 -11.86 19.31
N ALA A 70 13.32 -12.12 18.47
CA ALA A 70 13.34 -13.25 17.54
C ALA A 70 14.35 -13.00 16.40
N ALA A 71 14.79 -14.05 15.71
CA ALA A 71 15.76 -13.96 14.62
C ALA A 71 15.36 -12.98 13.49
N ALA A 72 14.06 -12.73 13.31
CA ALA A 72 13.54 -11.79 12.31
C ALA A 72 13.57 -10.33 12.75
N PHE A 73 13.63 -10.04 14.06
CA PHE A 73 13.54 -8.69 14.62
C PHE A 73 14.45 -8.56 15.83
N ALA A 74 15.72 -8.25 15.58
CA ALA A 74 16.67 -7.97 16.65
C ALA A 74 16.26 -6.69 17.41
N ARG A 75 16.23 -6.78 18.74
CA ARG A 75 15.91 -5.65 19.61
C ARG A 75 16.85 -4.47 19.39
N ASP A 76 18.16 -4.75 19.31
CA ASP A 76 19.18 -3.71 19.19
C ASP A 76 19.06 -2.99 17.84
N GLU A 77 18.84 -3.72 16.73
CA GLU A 77 18.56 -3.12 15.41
C GLU A 77 17.31 -2.24 15.42
N THR A 78 16.23 -2.70 16.06
CA THR A 78 15.00 -1.90 16.21
C THR A 78 15.26 -0.61 16.98
N ASN A 79 16.02 -0.68 18.07
CA ASN A 79 16.35 0.47 18.90
C ASN A 79 17.34 1.43 18.22
N ASP A 80 18.27 0.92 17.41
CA ASP A 80 19.19 1.74 16.62
C ASP A 80 18.44 2.54 15.55
N VAL A 81 17.48 1.91 14.86
CA VAL A 81 16.59 2.60 13.91
C VAL A 81 15.79 3.70 14.59
N LEU A 82 15.14 3.39 15.72
CA LEU A 82 14.38 4.36 16.52
C LEU A 82 15.27 5.51 17.02
N ALA A 83 16.48 5.21 17.49
CA ALA A 83 17.43 6.22 17.92
C ALA A 83 17.89 7.12 16.75
N GLY A 84 18.09 6.55 15.56
CA GLY A 84 18.42 7.29 14.34
C GLY A 84 17.35 8.29 13.93
N MET A 85 16.07 7.97 14.18
CA MET A 85 14.94 8.89 13.97
C MET A 85 14.74 9.90 15.12
N GLY A 86 15.54 9.82 16.20
CA GLY A 86 15.40 10.69 17.37
C GLY A 86 14.30 10.26 18.35
N ALA A 87 13.77 9.04 18.23
CA ALA A 87 12.75 8.53 19.13
C ALA A 87 13.33 8.21 20.53
N ALA A 88 12.61 8.62 21.57
CA ALA A 88 12.91 8.26 22.96
C ALA A 88 12.40 6.85 23.34
N PHE A 89 11.47 6.30 22.56
CA PHE A 89 10.94 4.95 22.77
C PHE A 89 12.03 3.89 22.59
N ARG A 90 11.95 2.82 23.38
CA ARG A 90 12.85 1.67 23.33
C ARG A 90 12.06 0.37 23.43
N ALA A 91 12.20 -0.46 22.40
CA ALA A 91 11.65 -1.81 22.37
C ALA A 91 12.41 -2.72 23.33
N ARG A 92 11.69 -3.65 23.96
CA ARG A 92 12.20 -4.66 24.88
C ARG A 92 12.12 -6.05 24.24
N ASP A 93 12.93 -6.98 24.73
CA ASP A 93 12.78 -8.38 24.32
C ASP A 93 11.40 -8.90 24.74
N GLY A 94 10.72 -9.57 23.82
CA GLY A 94 9.37 -10.11 24.03
C GLY A 94 8.22 -9.17 23.65
N ASP A 95 8.48 -7.87 23.45
CA ASP A 95 7.53 -6.96 22.82
C ASP A 95 7.15 -7.49 21.44
N TRP A 96 6.00 -7.07 20.91
CA TRP A 96 5.53 -7.51 19.61
C TRP A 96 5.76 -6.45 18.55
N HIS A 97 6.37 -6.87 17.45
CA HIS A 97 6.47 -6.11 16.21
C HIS A 97 5.31 -6.51 15.31
N PHE A 98 4.56 -5.51 14.83
CA PHE A 98 3.64 -5.63 13.71
C PHE A 98 4.14 -4.74 12.57
N GLY A 99 4.49 -5.34 11.45
CA GLY A 99 5.01 -4.63 10.29
C GLY A 99 4.17 -4.89 9.05
N VAL A 100 4.01 -3.89 8.21
CA VAL A 100 3.45 -4.05 6.86
C VAL A 100 4.47 -3.55 5.85
N GLY A 101 4.83 -4.44 4.92
CA GLY A 101 5.65 -4.11 3.76
C GLY A 101 4.93 -3.22 2.76
N LEU A 102 5.61 -2.87 1.66
CA LEU A 102 5.03 -2.06 0.59
C LEU A 102 3.77 -2.74 0.03
N GLY A 103 2.58 -2.29 0.45
CA GLY A 103 1.32 -2.68 -0.16
C GLY A 103 1.24 -2.17 -1.59
N SER A 104 0.61 -2.94 -2.49
CA SER A 104 0.49 -2.57 -3.90
C SER A 104 -0.78 -1.78 -4.21
N GLU A 105 -1.78 -1.80 -3.32
CA GLU A 105 -3.09 -1.20 -3.57
C GLU A 105 -3.56 -0.26 -2.44
N PRO A 106 -4.28 0.84 -2.76
CA PRO A 106 -4.84 1.75 -1.76
C PRO A 106 -5.68 1.07 -0.67
N ARG A 107 -6.40 0.00 -1.01
CA ARG A 107 -7.24 -0.74 -0.05
C ARG A 107 -6.41 -1.49 0.99
N GLU A 108 -5.25 -2.03 0.60
CA GLU A 108 -4.32 -2.68 1.53
C GLU A 108 -3.76 -1.66 2.52
N TRP A 109 -3.30 -0.51 2.02
CA TRP A 109 -2.80 0.57 2.86
C TRP A 109 -3.83 1.08 3.84
N ARG A 110 -5.07 1.32 3.37
CA ARG A 110 -6.18 1.72 4.25
C ARG A 110 -6.42 0.71 5.37
N ALA A 111 -6.52 -0.58 5.05
CA ALA A 111 -6.75 -1.60 6.08
C ALA A 111 -5.57 -1.73 7.04
N ALA A 112 -4.33 -1.72 6.53
CA ALA A 112 -3.11 -1.77 7.34
C ALA A 112 -3.03 -0.61 8.34
N PHE A 113 -3.30 0.62 7.88
CA PHE A 113 -3.22 1.82 8.71
C PHE A 113 -4.27 1.82 9.82
N LEU A 114 -5.49 1.36 9.55
CA LEU A 114 -6.52 1.23 10.57
C LEU A 114 -6.16 0.17 11.63
N VAL A 115 -5.56 -0.94 11.23
CA VAL A 115 -5.04 -1.96 12.17
C VAL A 115 -3.91 -1.39 13.02
N MET A 116 -2.95 -0.69 12.41
CA MET A 116 -1.84 -0.07 13.13
C MET A 116 -2.31 1.02 14.10
N ALA A 117 -3.26 1.86 13.68
CA ALA A 117 -3.85 2.88 14.54
C ALA A 117 -4.52 2.27 15.78
N ALA A 118 -5.27 1.18 15.62
CA ALA A 118 -5.87 0.45 16.73
C ALA A 118 -4.80 -0.12 17.70
N LEU A 119 -3.72 -0.73 17.17
CA LEU A 119 -2.58 -1.22 17.96
C LEU A 119 -1.93 -0.12 18.80
N VAL A 120 -1.72 1.06 18.21
CA VAL A 120 -1.17 2.21 18.94
C VAL A 120 -2.14 2.69 20.02
N GLN A 121 -3.39 2.95 19.65
CA GLN A 121 -4.31 3.70 20.50
C GLN A 121 -4.89 2.87 21.66
N ASP A 122 -5.16 1.56 21.45
CA ASP A 122 -5.78 0.72 22.47
C ASP A 122 -4.79 -0.22 23.18
N PHE A 123 -3.70 -0.58 22.49
CA PHE A 123 -2.73 -1.55 22.98
C PHE A 123 -1.38 -0.91 23.35
N GLY A 124 -1.26 0.41 23.25
CA GLY A 124 -0.06 1.15 23.67
C GLY A 124 1.13 0.93 22.76
N GLY A 125 0.85 0.67 21.48
CA GLY A 125 1.88 0.56 20.47
C GLY A 125 2.62 1.89 20.23
N TYR A 126 3.86 1.78 19.77
CA TYR A 126 4.66 2.88 19.25
C TYR A 126 4.91 2.65 17.77
N GLY A 127 4.44 3.58 16.94
CA GLY A 127 4.53 3.50 15.49
C GLY A 127 5.80 4.16 14.95
N TYR A 128 6.32 3.64 13.85
CA TYR A 128 7.37 4.29 13.07
C TYR A 128 7.38 3.86 11.60
N GLU A 129 7.92 4.72 10.74
CA GLU A 129 8.11 4.51 9.30
C GLU A 129 9.48 5.10 8.91
N THR A 130 10.29 4.29 8.23
CA THR A 130 11.72 4.59 8.05
C THR A 130 12.05 5.48 6.86
N GLN A 131 11.18 5.60 5.85
CA GLN A 131 11.46 6.38 4.63
C GLN A 131 11.22 7.88 4.83
N THR A 132 10.21 8.21 5.63
CA THR A 132 9.79 9.56 6.01
C THR A 132 10.34 9.96 7.38
N GLU A 133 11.01 9.03 8.06
CA GLU A 133 11.51 9.18 9.44
C GLU A 133 10.40 9.61 10.42
N SER A 134 9.16 9.17 10.18
CA SER A 134 8.02 9.49 11.03
C SER A 134 7.85 8.45 12.12
N HIS A 135 7.49 8.89 13.33
CA HIS A 135 7.27 7.99 14.46
C HIS A 135 6.42 8.65 15.54
N GLY A 136 5.84 7.84 16.44
CA GLY A 136 5.11 8.37 17.59
C GLY A 136 4.06 7.44 18.17
N ASP A 137 3.22 8.03 19.01
CA ASP A 137 2.09 7.39 19.69
C ASP A 137 0.77 7.81 19.01
N ASN A 138 -0.23 8.23 19.79
CA ASN A 138 -1.55 8.64 19.32
C ASN A 138 -1.51 9.71 18.23
N ALA A 139 -0.54 10.64 18.25
CA ALA A 139 -0.42 11.64 17.19
C ALA A 139 -0.06 11.00 15.84
N TRP A 140 0.82 10.01 15.85
CA TRP A 140 1.19 9.24 14.66
C TRP A 140 0.03 8.36 14.18
N ALA A 141 -0.69 7.72 15.11
CA ALA A 141 -1.90 6.96 14.78
C ALA A 141 -3.01 7.84 14.16
N ALA A 142 -3.15 9.09 14.60
CA ALA A 142 -4.09 10.04 14.01
C ALA A 142 -3.74 10.33 12.54
N ALA A 143 -2.46 10.56 12.24
CA ALA A 143 -2.00 10.76 10.87
C ALA A 143 -2.29 9.53 9.97
N LEU A 144 -2.08 8.31 10.48
CA LEU A 144 -2.43 7.09 9.74
C LEU A 144 -3.92 7.00 9.40
N ILE A 145 -4.80 7.45 10.31
CA ILE A 145 -6.26 7.44 10.07
C ILE A 145 -6.61 8.44 8.97
N GLU A 146 -5.99 9.62 8.97
CA GLU A 146 -6.16 10.62 7.92
C GLU A 146 -5.72 10.07 6.54
N ASP A 147 -4.55 9.41 6.48
CA ASP A 147 -4.06 8.78 5.26
C ASP A 147 -4.96 7.62 4.81
N ALA A 148 -5.48 6.81 5.75
CA ALA A 148 -6.43 5.75 5.46
C ALA A 148 -7.70 6.28 4.78
N GLU A 149 -8.17 7.48 5.18
CA GLU A 149 -9.29 8.16 4.53
C GLU A 149 -8.93 8.67 3.13
N GLN A 150 -7.71 9.17 2.91
CA GLN A 150 -7.24 9.54 1.57
C GLN A 150 -7.25 8.32 0.64
N PHE A 151 -6.77 7.17 1.10
CA PHE A 151 -6.81 5.94 0.32
C PHE A 151 -8.24 5.46 0.02
N ARG A 152 -9.20 5.70 0.93
CA ARG A 152 -10.62 5.44 0.65
C ARG A 152 -11.11 6.25 -0.54
N LEU A 153 -10.77 7.53 -0.58
CA LEU A 153 -11.16 8.43 -1.67
C LEU A 153 -10.51 8.02 -2.99
N GLN A 154 -9.23 7.65 -2.97
CA GLN A 154 -8.53 7.14 -4.15
C GLN A 154 -9.14 5.84 -4.68
N ALA A 155 -9.48 4.90 -3.79
CA ALA A 155 -10.14 3.65 -4.17
C ALA A 155 -11.53 3.88 -4.77
N ALA A 156 -12.28 4.88 -4.29
CA ALA A 156 -13.58 5.25 -4.84
C ALA A 156 -13.49 5.97 -6.20
N ALA A 157 -12.38 6.69 -6.45
CA ALA A 157 -12.13 7.40 -7.70
C ALA A 157 -11.65 6.49 -8.84
N THR A 158 -11.18 5.28 -8.53
CA THR A 158 -10.76 4.30 -9.55
C THR A 158 -12.02 3.70 -10.17
N PRO A 159 -12.34 3.97 -11.45
CA PRO A 159 -13.51 3.40 -12.09
C PRO A 159 -13.39 1.88 -12.06
N ALA A 160 -14.49 1.17 -11.76
CA ALA A 160 -14.54 -0.25 -12.03
C ALA A 160 -14.13 -0.45 -13.49
N ALA A 161 -13.12 -1.29 -13.73
CA ALA A 161 -12.64 -1.57 -15.07
C ALA A 161 -13.87 -1.80 -15.96
N VAL A 162 -14.10 -0.89 -16.92
CA VAL A 162 -15.19 -1.05 -17.88
C VAL A 162 -14.95 -2.43 -18.50
N PRO A 163 -15.91 -3.37 -18.42
CA PRO A 163 -15.73 -4.65 -19.07
C PRO A 163 -15.37 -4.34 -20.52
N GLN A 164 -14.16 -4.72 -20.94
CA GLN A 164 -13.76 -4.53 -22.33
C GLN A 164 -14.86 -5.22 -23.15
N PRO A 165 -15.57 -4.49 -24.03
CA PRO A 165 -16.44 -5.18 -24.96
C PRO A 165 -15.56 -6.20 -25.68
N ASP A 166 -16.04 -7.44 -25.76
CA ASP A 166 -15.42 -8.50 -26.55
C ASP A 166 -15.44 -8.02 -28.00
N LEU A 167 -14.46 -7.20 -28.37
CA LEU A 167 -14.16 -6.75 -29.73
C LEU A 167 -13.59 -7.96 -30.43
N ARG A 168 -14.44 -8.96 -30.65
CA ARG A 168 -14.27 -9.89 -31.75
C ARG A 168 -14.29 -9.02 -32.99
N LEU A 169 -13.10 -8.72 -33.51
CA LEU A 169 -12.94 -8.30 -34.89
C LEU A 169 -13.77 -9.28 -35.71
N ALA A 170 -14.90 -8.80 -36.24
CA ALA A 170 -15.65 -9.56 -37.22
C ALA A 170 -14.65 -9.93 -38.32
N ASP A 171 -14.62 -11.21 -38.63
CA ASP A 171 -13.76 -11.80 -39.66
C ASP A 171 -13.78 -10.90 -40.91
N PRO A 172 -12.65 -10.32 -41.35
CA PRO A 172 -12.64 -9.38 -42.46
C PRO A 172 -12.71 -10.13 -43.78
N GLY A 173 -13.81 -10.84 -44.01
CA GLY A 173 -14.17 -11.35 -45.33
C GLY A 173 -14.59 -10.20 -46.22
N GLY A 174 -13.63 -9.44 -46.77
CA GLY A 174 -13.94 -8.46 -47.82
C GLY A 174 -13.01 -7.28 -48.05
N TRP A 175 -11.86 -7.15 -47.37
CA TRP A 175 -10.95 -6.02 -47.65
C TRP A 175 -9.78 -6.46 -48.53
N THR A 176 -9.79 -6.00 -49.77
CA THR A 176 -8.66 -6.11 -50.70
C THR A 176 -7.47 -5.35 -50.14
N GLN A 177 -6.32 -6.01 -50.15
CA GLN A 177 -5.05 -5.49 -49.64
C GLN A 177 -4.52 -4.35 -50.52
N GLU A 178 -4.83 -3.10 -50.18
CA GLU A 178 -4.01 -1.96 -50.58
C GLU A 178 -2.98 -1.66 -49.48
N LYS A 179 -1.70 -1.73 -49.85
CA LYS A 179 -0.57 -1.30 -49.01
C LYS A 179 -0.68 0.21 -48.76
N THR A 180 -1.20 0.64 -47.64
CA THR A 180 -0.88 1.96 -47.05
C THR A 180 -1.13 1.94 -45.54
N ALA A 181 -0.29 2.67 -44.79
CA ALA A 181 -0.21 2.71 -43.33
C ALA A 181 -1.59 2.82 -42.64
N GLY A 182 -1.93 1.82 -41.83
CA GLY A 182 -3.12 1.82 -40.97
C GLY A 182 -2.83 2.51 -39.65
N VAL A 183 -3.37 3.72 -39.47
CA VAL A 183 -3.55 4.35 -38.15
C VAL A 183 -4.80 3.73 -37.53
N VAL A 184 -4.67 3.11 -36.36
CA VAL A 184 -5.83 2.74 -35.53
C VAL A 184 -6.05 3.86 -34.52
N CYS A 185 -7.05 4.70 -34.74
CA CYS A 185 -7.51 5.68 -33.75
C CYS A 185 -8.55 5.00 -32.84
N VAL A 186 -8.22 4.85 -31.56
CA VAL A 186 -9.23 4.59 -30.51
C VAL A 186 -9.49 5.91 -29.81
N ALA A 187 -10.68 6.48 -30.00
CA ALA A 187 -11.11 7.66 -29.26
C ALA A 187 -11.67 7.22 -27.91
N LEU A 188 -10.97 7.56 -26.82
CA LEU A 188 -11.54 7.57 -25.47
C LEU A 188 -11.81 9.02 -25.07
N GLY A 189 -13.06 9.31 -24.71
CA GLY A 189 -13.45 10.63 -24.21
C GLY A 189 -12.71 10.98 -22.92
N GLY A 190 -12.09 12.16 -22.90
CA GLY A 190 -11.48 12.78 -21.71
C GLY A 190 -9.96 12.63 -21.63
N ALA A 191 -9.23 13.67 -22.05
CA ALA A 191 -7.77 13.84 -21.96
C ALA A 191 -6.92 12.75 -22.65
N GLY A 192 -6.83 12.84 -23.99
CA GLY A 192 -6.07 11.88 -24.81
C GLY A 192 -4.55 12.00 -24.68
N LEU A 193 -3.91 10.86 -24.38
CA LEU A 193 -2.48 10.61 -24.59
C LEU A 193 -2.28 10.12 -26.03
N TRP A 194 -1.33 10.73 -26.76
CA TRP A 194 -0.95 10.27 -28.11
C TRP A 194 0.34 9.46 -28.04
N VAL A 195 0.30 8.20 -28.48
CA VAL A 195 1.50 7.38 -28.71
C VAL A 195 1.56 7.04 -30.20
N SER A 196 2.62 7.48 -30.86
CA SER A 196 2.95 7.10 -32.24
C SER A 196 4.12 6.13 -32.20
N LEU A 197 3.94 4.93 -32.75
CA LEU A 197 5.00 3.95 -32.93
C LEU A 197 5.32 3.87 -34.43
N SER A 198 6.52 4.31 -34.82
CA SER A 198 7.08 3.99 -36.13
C SER A 198 8.08 2.84 -35.97
N THR A 199 7.90 1.78 -36.74
CA THR A 199 8.86 0.67 -36.80
C THR A 199 10.09 1.13 -37.59
N GLY A 200 11.11 1.56 -36.85
CA GLY A 200 12.44 1.84 -37.36
C GLY A 200 13.32 2.43 -36.26
N ASN A 201 13.95 1.57 -35.46
CA ASN A 201 15.06 1.86 -34.54
C ASN A 201 14.99 3.19 -33.76
N LEU A 202 14.37 3.22 -32.57
CA LEU A 202 14.91 3.74 -31.29
C LEU A 202 13.81 4.02 -30.24
N LEU A 203 14.17 3.75 -28.98
CA LEU A 203 13.81 4.41 -27.72
C LEU A 203 12.33 4.78 -27.43
N ILE A 204 11.77 4.06 -26.46
CA ILE A 204 10.52 4.38 -25.75
C ILE A 204 10.78 5.62 -24.87
N SER A 205 10.09 6.73 -25.15
CA SER A 205 9.95 7.85 -24.22
C SER A 205 8.44 8.07 -24.03
N ALA A 206 7.91 7.72 -22.87
CA ALA A 206 6.56 8.13 -22.50
C ALA A 206 6.64 9.57 -22.00
N ILE A 207 6.00 10.51 -22.72
CA ILE A 207 5.82 11.89 -22.27
C ILE A 207 4.39 11.97 -21.72
N GLY A 208 4.24 11.95 -20.40
CA GLY A 208 3.01 12.38 -19.74
C GLY A 208 3.04 13.90 -19.60
N VAL A 209 2.20 14.61 -20.35
CA VAL A 209 1.94 16.03 -20.07
C VAL A 209 0.75 16.09 -19.11
N MET A 210 1.00 16.49 -17.87
CA MET A 210 -0.05 16.84 -16.93
C MET A 210 -0.12 18.37 -16.84
N MET A 211 -1.24 18.96 -17.29
CA MET A 211 -1.52 20.37 -17.03
C MET A 211 -1.85 20.54 -15.55
N VAL A 212 -0.92 21.11 -14.79
CA VAL A 212 -1.24 21.90 -13.59
C VAL A 212 -0.44 23.20 -13.67
N ALA A 213 -1.13 24.29 -13.36
CA ALA A 213 -0.61 25.65 -13.41
C ALA A 213 0.68 25.84 -12.60
N MET A 214 1.53 26.72 -13.11
CA MET A 214 2.85 27.17 -12.59
C MET A 214 4.04 26.30 -13.02
N GLY A 215 5.03 26.97 -13.63
CA GLY A 215 5.96 26.38 -14.59
C GLY A 215 7.00 25.41 -14.03
N VAL A 216 7.46 24.50 -14.89
CA VAL A 216 8.66 23.67 -14.67
C VAL A 216 9.46 23.54 -15.97
N ALA A 217 10.78 23.60 -15.80
CA ALA A 217 11.81 23.45 -16.82
C ALA A 217 12.02 21.97 -17.22
N VAL A 218 12.39 21.74 -18.48
CA VAL A 218 12.74 20.41 -19.01
C VAL A 218 14.26 20.23 -19.00
N PHE A 219 14.76 19.18 -18.35
CA PHE A 219 16.17 18.75 -18.43
C PHE A 219 16.31 17.52 -19.31
N PHE A 220 17.31 17.52 -20.20
CA PHE A 220 17.72 16.36 -20.99
C PHE A 220 19.13 15.93 -20.60
N ILE A 221 19.31 14.66 -20.21
CA ILE A 221 20.64 14.04 -20.10
C ILE A 221 20.87 13.20 -21.34
N ARG A 222 21.84 13.59 -22.18
CA ARG A 222 22.29 12.81 -23.34
C ARG A 222 23.46 11.90 -22.92
N ARG A 223 23.29 10.58 -23.00
CA ARG A 223 24.40 9.61 -22.93
C ARG A 223 24.82 9.24 -24.36
N LYS A 224 26.04 9.60 -24.77
CA LYS A 224 26.65 9.07 -26.00
C LYS A 224 26.95 7.59 -25.78
N ILE A 225 26.45 6.74 -26.67
CA ILE A 225 27.00 5.41 -26.92
C ILE A 225 27.71 5.52 -28.28
N ALA A 226 28.93 4.96 -28.35
CA ALA A 226 30.00 5.21 -29.31
C ALA A 226 29.59 5.19 -30.79
#